data_AF-A0AAU3VYS3-F1
#
_entry.id   AF-A0AAU3VYS3-F1
#
_cell.length_a   1.000
_cell.length_b   1.000
_cell.length_c   1.000
_cell.angle_alpha   90.00
_cell.angle_beta   90.00
_cell.angle_gamma   90.00
#
_symmetry.space_group_name_H-M   'P 1'
#
loop_
_entity.id
_entity.type
_entity.pdbx_description
1 polymer ?
#
loop_
_entity_poly.entity_id
_entity_poly.type
_entity_poly.pdbx_seq_one_letter_code
_entity_poly.pdbx_strand_id
1 'polypeptide(L)'
;MAMNIAGLVGWFGTWIGLLAVLVGFLSPGFTFLFVPFLLYSLYRAVLQLRYFPAALRMQCILRTYPWQVLREVPAGLTKRPDVLGRQYGWFELPNPARPEERLPLVFPRHLRTEWWSRRMAPRAKPELKAEIEVVWFAGDPRFIGLIAAPTPNGQAPRRLHVLQQQMGMGGGRSFEDWGATPEDCERGRRVGIHPVQP
;
A
#
# COMPACT_ATOMS: atom_id res chain seq x y z
N MET A 1 1.85 13.00 -5.99
CA MET A 1 0.63 12.83 -6.81
C MET A 1 0.66 13.66 -8.08
N ALA A 2 1.02 14.95 -8.05
CA ALA A 2 1.05 15.82 -9.23
C ALA A 2 1.74 15.22 -10.46
N MET A 3 2.93 14.62 -10.29
CA MET A 3 3.65 13.99 -11.40
C MET A 3 2.96 12.74 -11.97
N ASN A 4 2.21 11.99 -11.15
CA ASN A 4 1.38 10.87 -11.61
C ASN A 4 0.07 11.36 -12.24
N ILE A 5 -0.42 12.54 -11.89
CA ILE A 5 -1.60 13.13 -12.55
C ILE A 5 -1.17 13.69 -13.91
N ALA A 6 -0.08 14.44 -13.96
CA ALA A 6 0.53 14.95 -15.19
C ALA A 6 0.88 13.82 -16.16
N GLY A 7 1.45 12.71 -15.67
CA GLY A 7 1.69 11.54 -16.51
C GLY A 7 0.42 10.90 -17.04
N LEU A 8 -0.66 10.81 -16.24
CA LEU A 8 -1.93 10.24 -16.69
C LEU A 8 -2.56 11.10 -17.79
N VAL A 9 -2.65 12.41 -17.53
CA VAL A 9 -3.16 13.40 -18.50
C VAL A 9 -2.30 13.40 -19.76
N GLY A 10 -0.97 13.33 -19.62
CA GLY A 10 -0.04 13.25 -20.73
C GLY A 10 -0.23 12.00 -21.58
N TRP A 11 -0.32 10.81 -20.98
CA TRP A 11 -0.53 9.56 -21.73
C TRP A 11 -1.89 9.50 -22.39
N PHE A 12 -2.95 9.92 -21.69
CA PHE A 12 -4.30 9.93 -22.24
C PHE A 12 -4.45 10.98 -23.35
N GLY A 13 -3.89 12.18 -23.15
CA GLY A 13 -3.85 13.24 -24.15
C GLY A 13 -3.03 12.84 -25.38
N THR A 14 -1.90 12.17 -25.19
CA THR A 14 -1.09 11.61 -26.29
C THR A 14 -1.88 10.57 -27.07
N TRP A 15 -2.61 9.68 -26.38
CA TRP A 15 -3.45 8.68 -27.03
C TRP A 15 -4.57 9.32 -27.87
N ILE A 16 -5.30 10.29 -27.31
CA ILE A 16 -6.35 11.03 -28.04
C ILE A 16 -5.75 11.80 -29.22
N GLY A 17 -4.63 12.49 -29.02
CA GLY A 17 -3.96 13.28 -30.05
C GLY A 17 -3.49 12.41 -31.22
N LEU A 18 -2.85 11.28 -30.94
CA LEU A 18 -2.43 10.32 -31.97
C LEU A 18 -3.63 9.75 -32.73
N LEU A 19 -4.74 9.46 -32.03
CA LEU A 19 -5.95 8.95 -32.66
C LEU A 19 -6.59 10.01 -33.58
N ALA A 20 -6.67 11.26 -33.12
CA ALA A 20 -7.21 12.37 -33.90
C ALA A 20 -6.37 12.65 -35.16
N VAL A 21 -5.04 12.61 -35.06
CA VAL A 21 -4.13 12.75 -36.20
C VAL A 21 -4.32 11.60 -37.19
N LEU A 22 -4.38 10.37 -36.70
CA LEU A 22 -4.54 9.19 -37.54
C LEU A 22 -5.87 9.19 -38.31
N VAL A 23 -6.98 9.56 -37.66
CA VAL A 23 -8.32 9.52 -38.25
C VAL A 23 -8.61 10.77 -39.11
N GLY A 24 -8.16 11.95 -38.67
CA GLY A 24 -8.54 13.22 -39.30
C GLY A 24 -7.59 13.73 -40.38
N PHE A 25 -6.32 13.32 -40.36
CA PHE A 25 -5.29 13.96 -41.20
C PHE A 25 -4.47 12.97 -42.05
N LEU A 26 -4.47 11.68 -41.74
CA LEU A 26 -3.62 10.69 -42.39
C LEU A 26 -4.42 9.70 -43.24
N SER A 27 -3.82 9.30 -44.37
CA SER A 27 -4.33 8.20 -45.20
C SER A 27 -4.28 6.86 -44.43
N PRO A 28 -5.22 5.91 -44.67
CA PRO A 28 -5.24 4.59 -44.02
C PRO A 28 -3.90 3.83 -44.08
N GLY A 29 -3.08 4.13 -45.09
CA GLY A 29 -1.74 3.56 -45.25
C GLY A 29 -0.73 3.94 -44.17
N PHE A 30 -1.01 4.90 -43.28
CA PHE A 30 -0.10 5.24 -42.17
C PHE A 30 -0.49 4.58 -40.83
N THR A 31 -1.58 3.80 -40.81
CA THR A 31 -2.12 3.17 -39.60
C THR A 31 -1.07 2.34 -38.86
N PHE A 32 -0.28 1.55 -39.57
CA PHE A 32 0.71 0.67 -38.96
C PHE A 32 1.84 1.42 -38.24
N LEU A 33 2.14 2.68 -38.62
CA LEU A 33 3.13 3.51 -37.94
C LEU A 33 2.62 4.03 -36.60
N PHE A 34 1.33 4.34 -36.50
CA PHE A 34 0.72 4.94 -35.30
C PHE A 34 0.19 3.92 -34.31
N VAL A 35 -0.22 2.73 -34.77
CA VAL A 35 -0.77 1.66 -33.92
C VAL A 35 0.15 1.29 -32.74
N PRO A 36 1.48 1.10 -32.91
CA PRO A 36 2.37 0.81 -31.77
C PRO A 36 2.36 1.89 -30.69
N PHE A 37 2.34 3.17 -31.09
CA PHE A 37 2.32 4.30 -30.15
C PHE A 37 0.96 4.46 -29.46
N LEU A 38 -0.14 4.20 -30.17
CA LEU A 38 -1.48 4.16 -29.59
C LEU A 38 -1.60 3.03 -28.55
N LEU A 39 -1.14 1.82 -28.88
CA LEU A 39 -1.13 0.71 -27.94
C LEU A 39 -0.27 1.00 -26.71
N TYR A 40 0.93 1.55 -26.92
CA TYR A 40 1.83 1.89 -25.83
C TYR A 40 1.28 2.97 -24.90
N SER A 41 0.74 4.06 -25.45
CA SER A 41 0.15 5.16 -24.66
C SER A 41 -1.07 4.70 -23.88
N LEU A 42 -1.96 3.89 -24.48
CA LEU A 42 -3.10 3.28 -23.79
C LEU A 42 -2.63 2.35 -22.66
N TYR A 43 -1.65 1.49 -22.94
CA TYR A 43 -1.06 0.60 -21.94
C TYR A 43 -0.52 1.38 -20.73
N ARG A 44 0.23 2.47 -20.97
CA ARG A 44 0.76 3.35 -19.92
C ARG A 44 -0.36 4.04 -19.13
N ALA A 45 -1.39 4.55 -19.81
CA ALA A 45 -2.54 5.16 -19.17
C ALA A 45 -3.27 4.17 -18.25
N VAL A 46 -3.52 2.94 -18.71
CA VAL A 46 -4.16 1.88 -17.93
C VAL A 46 -3.30 1.49 -16.72
N LEU A 47 -2.00 1.26 -16.90
CA LEU A 47 -1.10 0.96 -15.78
C LEU A 47 -1.10 2.07 -14.72
N GLN A 48 -1.10 3.32 -15.16
CA GLN A 48 -1.10 4.47 -14.28
C GLN A 48 -2.43 4.59 -13.53
N LEU A 49 -3.56 4.34 -14.19
CA LEU A 49 -4.88 4.29 -13.59
C LEU A 49 -4.97 3.22 -12.49
N ARG A 50 -4.37 2.03 -12.70
CA ARG A 50 -4.33 0.95 -11.69
C ARG A 50 -3.56 1.33 -10.42
N TYR A 51 -2.69 2.34 -10.47
CA TYR A 51 -1.97 2.84 -9.29
C TYR A 51 -2.82 3.75 -8.40
N PHE A 52 -3.80 4.47 -8.97
CA PHE A 52 -4.60 5.47 -8.24
C PHE A 52 -5.36 4.90 -7.04
N PRO A 53 -6.05 3.74 -7.11
CA PRO A 53 -6.77 3.20 -5.96
C PRO A 53 -5.86 2.98 -4.75
N ALA A 54 -4.63 2.51 -4.96
CA ALA A 54 -3.66 2.32 -3.88
C ALA A 54 -3.22 3.66 -3.28
N ALA A 55 -2.96 4.66 -4.12
CA ALA A 55 -2.54 5.99 -3.66
C ALA A 55 -3.67 6.74 -2.93
N LEU A 56 -4.91 6.64 -3.41
CA LEU A 56 -6.09 7.20 -2.74
C LEU A 56 -6.33 6.54 -1.39
N ARG A 57 -6.17 5.22 -1.31
CA ARG A 57 -6.26 4.48 -0.03
C ARG A 57 -5.21 4.96 0.95
N MET A 58 -3.94 5.09 0.53
CA MET A 58 -2.88 5.65 1.37
C MET A 58 -3.22 7.07 1.86
N GLN A 59 -3.73 7.93 0.97
CA GLN A 59 -4.12 9.30 1.34
C GLN A 59 -5.30 9.31 2.32
N CYS A 60 -6.26 8.41 2.16
CA CYS A 60 -7.40 8.29 3.06
C CYS A 60 -6.97 7.85 4.46
N ILE A 61 -6.06 6.86 4.55
CA ILE A 61 -5.44 6.46 5.83
C ILE A 61 -4.76 7.67 6.47
N LEU A 62 -3.92 8.40 5.74
CA LEU A 62 -3.20 9.56 6.28
C LEU A 62 -4.10 10.73 6.70
N ARG A 63 -5.28 10.87 6.10
CA ARG A 63 -6.27 11.87 6.53
C ARG A 63 -6.99 11.45 7.81
N THR A 64 -7.10 10.15 8.07
CA THR A 64 -7.88 9.60 9.19
C THR A 64 -6.99 9.36 10.40
N TYR A 65 -5.75 8.92 10.18
CA TYR A 65 -4.82 8.51 11.23
C TYR A 65 -3.54 9.35 11.14
N PRO A 66 -3.14 10.03 12.24
CA PRO A 66 -1.88 10.76 12.28
C PRO A 66 -0.69 9.79 12.25
N TRP A 67 0.48 10.31 11.83
CA TRP A 67 1.72 9.56 11.92
C TRP A 67 2.14 9.35 13.37
N GLN A 68 2.58 8.13 13.67
CA GLN A 68 3.19 7.72 14.91
C GLN A 68 4.57 7.17 14.62
N VAL A 69 5.56 7.56 15.43
CA VAL A 69 6.92 7.04 15.32
C VAL A 69 7.07 5.89 16.29
N LEU A 70 7.34 4.71 15.76
CA LEU A 70 7.51 3.48 16.53
C LEU A 70 8.95 3.01 16.40
N ARG A 71 9.51 2.52 17.50
CA ARG A 71 10.88 2.02 17.57
C ARG A 71 10.88 0.54 17.93
N GLU A 72 11.87 -0.18 17.42
CA GLU A 72 12.12 -1.58 17.71
C GLU A 72 10.88 -2.47 17.46
N VAL A 73 10.15 -2.16 16.39
CA VAL A 73 8.95 -2.92 16.00
C VAL A 73 9.39 -4.30 15.48
N PRO A 74 8.94 -5.42 16.09
CA PRO A 74 9.30 -6.74 15.60
C PRO A 74 8.81 -6.91 14.17
N ALA A 75 9.70 -7.41 13.32
CA ALA A 75 9.42 -7.62 11.91
C ALA A 75 9.96 -8.98 11.47
N GLY A 76 9.28 -9.59 10.50
CA GLY A 76 9.68 -10.91 10.01
C GLY A 76 9.18 -11.21 8.60
N LEU A 77 9.85 -12.17 7.98
CA LEU A 77 9.44 -12.76 6.69
C LEU A 77 8.94 -14.20 6.82
N THR A 78 9.07 -14.79 8.00
CA THR A 78 8.62 -16.15 8.27
C THR A 78 7.10 -16.22 8.20
N LYS A 79 6.60 -17.35 7.69
CA LYS A 79 5.18 -17.59 7.59
C LYS A 79 4.60 -17.79 8.99
N ARG A 80 3.78 -16.84 9.42
CA ARG A 80 3.05 -16.87 10.70
C ARG A 80 1.78 -17.74 10.56
N PRO A 81 1.55 -18.74 11.44
CA PRO A 81 0.40 -19.65 11.33
C PRO A 81 -0.94 -18.98 11.66
N ASP A 82 -0.90 -17.88 12.40
CA ASP A 82 -2.01 -17.02 12.83
C ASP A 82 -2.56 -16.10 11.72
N VAL A 83 -1.81 -15.93 10.63
CA VAL A 83 -2.20 -15.08 9.50
C VAL A 83 -2.82 -15.92 8.38
N LEU A 84 -4.05 -15.60 7.99
CA LEU A 84 -4.72 -16.23 6.86
C LEU A 84 -4.26 -15.62 5.53
N GLY A 85 -3.94 -16.48 4.57
CA GLY A 85 -3.64 -16.05 3.19
C GLY A 85 -2.16 -15.77 2.91
N ARG A 86 -1.92 -14.85 1.97
CA ARG A 86 -0.58 -14.55 1.45
C ARG A 86 0.08 -13.46 2.28
N GLN A 87 1.17 -13.83 2.93
CA GLN A 87 2.01 -12.92 3.70
C GLN A 87 3.37 -12.76 3.02
N TYR A 88 3.76 -11.52 2.73
CA TYR A 88 5.05 -11.16 2.12
C TYR A 88 5.97 -10.42 3.10
N GLY A 89 5.77 -10.68 4.39
CA GLY A 89 6.37 -10.01 5.53
C GLY A 89 5.32 -9.47 6.50
N TRP A 90 5.74 -9.21 7.72
CA TRP A 90 4.87 -8.70 8.78
C TRP A 90 5.62 -7.78 9.74
N PHE A 91 4.86 -6.90 10.38
CA PHE A 91 5.26 -6.09 11.53
C PHE A 91 4.28 -6.33 12.68
N GLU A 92 4.77 -6.48 13.90
CA GLU A 92 3.94 -6.60 15.09
C GLU A 92 3.72 -5.24 15.74
N LEU A 93 2.48 -4.80 15.79
CA LEU A 93 2.11 -3.49 16.30
C LEU A 93 1.19 -3.63 17.52
N PRO A 94 1.34 -2.78 18.54
CA PRO A 94 0.52 -2.87 19.76
C PRO A 94 -0.95 -2.59 19.44
N ASN A 95 -1.85 -3.36 20.04
CA ASN A 95 -3.28 -3.10 19.95
C ASN A 95 -3.62 -1.80 20.72
N PRO A 96 -4.25 -0.79 20.10
CA PRO A 96 -4.58 0.46 20.77
C PRO A 96 -5.53 0.27 21.97
N ALA A 97 -6.36 -0.78 21.96
CA ALA A 97 -7.26 -1.11 23.08
C ALA A 97 -6.57 -1.94 24.19
N ARG A 98 -5.51 -2.68 23.83
CA ARG A 98 -4.77 -3.57 24.74
C ARG A 98 -3.27 -3.53 24.39
N PRO A 99 -2.50 -2.57 24.91
CA PRO A 99 -1.10 -2.37 24.51
C PRO A 99 -0.19 -3.60 24.69
N GLU A 100 -0.55 -4.50 25.62
CA GLU A 100 0.13 -5.78 25.88
C GLU A 100 -0.03 -6.78 24.72
N GLU A 101 -1.12 -6.66 23.94
CA GLU A 101 -1.40 -7.54 22.80
C GLU A 101 -0.78 -6.95 21.53
N ARG A 102 0.13 -7.71 20.91
CA ARG A 102 0.74 -7.33 19.62
C ARG A 102 0.04 -8.03 18.46
N LEU A 103 -0.41 -7.24 17.50
CA LEU A 103 -1.12 -7.71 16.32
C LEU A 103 -0.18 -7.69 15.10
N PRO A 104 -0.02 -8.80 14.37
CA PRO A 104 0.76 -8.83 13.16
C PRO A 104 -0.02 -8.14 12.03
N LEU A 105 0.61 -7.16 11.41
CA LEU A 105 0.15 -6.50 10.20
C LEU A 105 1.02 -6.95 9.04
N VAL A 106 0.40 -7.47 7.98
CA VAL A 106 1.13 -8.14 6.90
C VAL A 106 1.13 -7.36 5.60
N PHE A 107 2.15 -7.57 4.77
CA PHE A 107 2.15 -7.11 3.39
C PHE A 107 1.25 -8.02 2.54
N PRO A 108 0.09 -7.52 2.05
CA PRO A 108 -0.86 -8.35 1.31
C PRO A 108 -0.39 -8.68 -0.11
N ARG A 109 0.63 -7.97 -0.61
CA ARG A 109 1.15 -8.08 -1.98
C ARG A 109 2.66 -8.08 -1.96
N HIS A 110 3.27 -8.86 -2.86
CA HIS A 110 4.71 -8.88 -3.09
C HIS A 110 5.23 -7.60 -3.78
N LEU A 111 4.38 -6.91 -4.53
CA LEU A 111 4.83 -5.80 -5.37
C LEU A 111 5.43 -4.67 -4.53
N ARG A 112 6.71 -4.34 -4.77
CA ARG A 112 7.48 -3.29 -4.07
C ARG A 112 7.81 -3.59 -2.60
N THR A 113 7.71 -4.84 -2.15
CA THR A 113 8.16 -5.24 -0.81
C THR A 113 9.63 -5.59 -0.73
N GLU A 114 10.35 -5.71 -1.87
CA GLU A 114 11.76 -6.12 -1.92
C GLU A 114 12.70 -5.28 -1.03
N TRP A 115 12.46 -3.96 -0.97
CA TRP A 115 13.26 -3.08 -0.12
C TRP A 115 13.07 -3.40 1.37
N TRP A 116 11.83 -3.72 1.76
CA TRP A 116 11.45 -4.09 3.13
C TRP A 116 11.94 -5.50 3.46
N SER A 117 11.73 -6.48 2.57
CA SER A 117 12.13 -7.86 2.80
C SER A 117 13.64 -8.01 2.97
N ARG A 118 14.44 -7.26 2.21
CA ARG A 118 15.91 -7.24 2.38
C ARG A 118 16.36 -6.79 3.77
N ARG A 119 15.58 -5.95 4.45
CA ARG A 119 15.90 -5.41 5.78
C ARG A 119 15.35 -6.28 6.90
N MET A 120 14.23 -6.95 6.64
CA MET A 120 13.62 -7.95 7.55
C MET A 120 14.32 -9.31 7.52
N ALA A 121 15.15 -9.57 6.50
CA ALA A 121 15.83 -10.84 6.38
C ALA A 121 16.60 -11.18 7.66
N PRO A 122 16.50 -12.42 8.19
CA PRO A 122 17.18 -12.80 9.44
C PRO A 122 18.69 -12.50 9.41
N ARG A 123 19.30 -12.70 8.24
CA ARG A 123 20.73 -12.48 7.95
C ARG A 123 21.04 -11.09 7.36
N ALA A 124 20.11 -10.13 7.41
CA ALA A 124 20.39 -8.76 6.97
C ALA A 124 21.51 -8.15 7.82
N LYS A 125 22.37 -7.35 7.17
CA LYS A 125 23.43 -6.59 7.86
C LYS A 125 22.82 -5.66 8.92
N PRO A 126 23.49 -5.41 10.06
CA PRO A 126 22.99 -4.51 11.10
C PRO A 126 22.59 -3.13 10.58
N GLU A 127 23.37 -2.56 9.66
CA GLU A 127 23.08 -1.27 8.99
C GLU A 127 21.71 -1.27 8.30
N LEU A 128 21.36 -2.37 7.62
CA LEU A 128 20.08 -2.50 6.94
C LEU A 128 18.92 -2.68 7.93
N LYS A 129 19.16 -3.34 9.07
CA LYS A 129 18.16 -3.49 10.13
C LYS A 129 17.91 -2.17 10.85
N ALA A 130 18.95 -1.35 11.05
CA ALA A 130 18.82 -0.02 11.65
C ALA A 130 17.88 0.91 10.83
N GLU A 131 17.84 0.77 9.50
CA GLU A 131 16.92 1.53 8.65
C GLU A 131 15.42 1.23 8.90
N ILE A 132 15.10 0.10 9.53
CA ILE A 132 13.72 -0.29 9.92
C ILE A 132 13.53 -0.39 11.43
N GLU A 133 14.55 -0.03 12.22
CA GLU A 133 14.45 0.03 13.67
C GLU A 133 13.45 1.11 14.09
N VAL A 134 13.47 2.24 13.38
CA VAL A 134 12.46 3.30 13.50
C VAL A 134 11.54 3.24 12.30
N VAL A 135 10.24 3.09 12.54
CA VAL A 135 9.22 3.10 11.50
C VAL A 135 8.14 4.13 11.81
N TRP A 136 7.59 4.70 10.77
CA TRP A 136 6.47 5.62 10.84
C TRP A 136 5.22 4.83 10.50
N PHE A 137 4.23 4.87 11.39
CA PHE A 137 2.99 4.14 11.24
C PHE A 137 1.81 5.10 11.31
N ALA A 138 0.85 4.94 10.39
CA ALA A 138 -0.43 5.64 10.43
C ALA A 138 -1.54 4.63 10.12
N GLY A 139 -2.45 4.42 11.07
CA GLY A 139 -3.53 3.45 10.91
C GLY A 139 -3.99 2.87 12.24
N ASP A 140 -4.74 1.79 12.13
CA ASP A 140 -5.19 1.00 13.26
C ASP A 140 -4.76 -0.47 13.02
N PRO A 141 -3.86 -1.03 13.87
CA PRO A 141 -3.36 -2.40 13.73
C PRO A 141 -4.43 -3.50 13.69
N ARG A 142 -5.64 -3.21 14.19
CA ARG A 142 -6.78 -4.13 14.14
C ARG A 142 -7.38 -4.27 12.75
N PHE A 143 -7.11 -3.31 11.84
CA PHE A 143 -7.72 -3.28 10.51
C PHE A 143 -6.68 -3.12 9.39
N ILE A 144 -5.94 -2.01 9.43
CA ILE A 144 -5.10 -1.55 8.33
C ILE A 144 -4.13 -0.48 8.83
N GLY A 145 -2.94 -0.44 8.25
CA GLY A 145 -2.08 0.72 8.42
C GLY A 145 -1.19 0.99 7.25
N LEU A 146 -0.60 2.17 7.27
CA LEU A 146 0.43 2.62 6.37
C LEU A 146 1.72 2.67 7.15
N ILE A 147 2.71 1.91 6.70
CA ILE A 147 4.06 1.95 7.25
C ILE A 147 5.00 2.68 6.30
N ALA A 148 5.94 3.43 6.86
CA ALA A 148 6.99 4.09 6.14
C ALA A 148 8.31 3.98 6.91
N ALA A 149 9.41 3.93 6.17
CA ALA A 149 10.74 4.06 6.75
C ALA A 149 11.15 5.54 6.70
N PRO A 150 11.90 6.05 7.68
CA PRO A 150 12.41 7.41 7.64
C PRO A 150 13.36 7.61 6.45
N THR A 151 13.45 8.85 5.96
CA THR A 151 14.58 9.29 5.11
C THR A 151 15.90 9.13 5.87
N PRO A 152 17.07 9.09 5.19
CA PRO A 152 18.37 9.06 5.87
C PRO A 152 18.55 10.14 6.96
N ASN A 153 17.94 11.31 6.77
CA ASN A 153 17.98 12.42 7.74
C ASN A 153 16.91 12.31 8.84
N GLY A 154 16.09 11.26 8.87
CA GLY A 154 15.03 11.03 9.87
C GLY A 154 13.78 11.91 9.75
N GLN A 155 13.80 12.95 8.92
CA GLN A 155 12.80 14.03 8.96
C GLN A 155 11.48 13.74 8.22
N ALA A 156 11.44 12.76 7.32
CA ALA A 156 10.23 12.49 6.53
C ALA A 156 9.99 11.00 6.29
N PRO A 157 8.72 10.57 6.16
CA PRO A 157 8.38 9.20 5.80
C PRO A 157 8.66 8.93 4.32
N ARG A 158 9.37 7.84 4.03
CA ARG A 158 9.66 7.32 2.69
C ARG A 158 9.26 5.84 2.60
N ARG A 159 9.23 5.29 1.38
CA ARG A 159 8.99 3.85 1.13
C ARG A 159 7.63 3.36 1.69
N LEU A 160 6.61 4.22 1.57
CA LEU A 160 5.28 3.94 2.09
C LEU A 160 4.70 2.63 1.55
N HIS A 161 4.14 1.83 2.44
CA HIS A 161 3.46 0.60 2.09
C HIS A 161 2.23 0.36 2.97
N VAL A 162 1.14 -0.08 2.35
CA VAL A 162 -0.05 -0.48 3.11
C VAL A 162 0.20 -1.88 3.68
N LEU A 163 -0.02 -2.00 4.98
CA LEU A 163 -0.15 -3.24 5.72
C LEU A 163 -1.62 -3.52 6.00
N GLN A 164 -2.00 -4.79 6.02
CA GLN A 164 -3.37 -5.22 6.29
C GLN A 164 -3.40 -6.21 7.43
N GLN A 165 -4.44 -6.13 8.24
CA GLN A 165 -4.73 -7.17 9.21
C GLN A 165 -5.31 -8.37 8.47
N GLN A 166 -4.69 -9.52 8.64
CA GLN A 166 -5.08 -10.78 8.01
C GLN A 166 -5.16 -11.93 9.02
N MET A 167 -5.05 -11.66 10.32
CA MET A 167 -5.45 -12.63 11.33
C MET A 167 -6.92 -12.96 11.14
N GLY A 168 -7.22 -14.26 11.16
CA GLY A 168 -8.47 -14.76 10.64
C GLY A 168 -9.69 -14.30 11.41
N MET A 169 -10.58 -13.58 10.73
CA MET A 169 -12.03 -13.65 11.00
C MET A 169 -12.57 -15.10 10.91
N GLY A 170 -11.81 -16.03 10.29
CA GLY A 170 -12.11 -17.47 10.30
C GLY A 170 -11.72 -18.23 11.57
N GLY A 171 -11.05 -17.58 12.54
CA GLY A 171 -10.76 -18.15 13.86
C GLY A 171 -11.82 -17.81 14.92
N GLY A 172 -12.95 -17.23 14.52
CA GLY A 172 -14.03 -16.82 15.42
C GLY A 172 -13.78 -15.52 16.20
N ARG A 173 -12.67 -14.80 15.95
CA ARG A 173 -12.43 -13.48 16.54
C ARG A 173 -12.90 -12.37 15.60
N SER A 174 -13.90 -11.64 16.07
CA SER A 174 -14.42 -10.41 15.48
C SER A 174 -13.51 -9.21 15.80
N PHE A 175 -13.72 -8.08 15.11
CA PHE A 175 -13.04 -6.84 15.46
C PHE A 175 -13.38 -6.38 16.90
N GLU A 176 -14.57 -6.74 17.39
CA GLU A 176 -15.02 -6.45 18.76
C GLU A 176 -14.17 -7.20 19.80
N ASP A 177 -13.69 -8.42 19.48
CA ASP A 177 -12.81 -9.19 20.36
C ASP A 177 -11.44 -8.53 20.55
N TRP A 178 -11.02 -7.73 19.56
CA TRP A 178 -9.84 -6.86 19.64
C TRP A 178 -10.13 -5.49 20.26
N GLY A 179 -11.34 -5.29 20.79
CA GLY A 179 -11.77 -4.06 21.44
C GLY A 179 -12.11 -2.93 20.47
N ALA A 180 -12.44 -3.23 19.22
CA ALA A 180 -12.90 -2.21 18.27
C ALA A 180 -14.28 -1.68 18.67
N THR A 181 -14.36 -0.37 18.87
CA THR A 181 -15.64 0.32 19.08
C THR A 181 -16.38 0.53 17.76
N PRO A 182 -17.70 0.82 17.78
CA PRO A 182 -18.42 1.18 16.56
C PRO A 182 -17.79 2.36 15.81
N GLU A 183 -17.26 3.35 16.54
CA GLU A 183 -16.53 4.48 15.97
C GLU A 183 -15.24 4.05 15.25
N ASP A 184 -14.53 3.06 15.78
CA ASP A 184 -13.35 2.48 15.14
C ASP A 184 -13.72 1.78 13.82
N CYS A 185 -14.83 1.03 13.84
CA CYS A 185 -15.36 0.38 12.64
C CYS A 185 -15.81 1.40 11.58
N GLU A 186 -16.37 2.55 11.98
CA GLU A 186 -16.68 3.65 11.07
C GLU A 186 -15.43 4.31 10.49
N ARG A 187 -14.39 4.54 11.31
CA ARG A 187 -13.09 5.03 10.83
C ARG A 187 -12.44 4.02 9.87
N GLY A 188 -12.53 2.73 10.16
CA GLY A 188 -12.12 1.64 9.27
C GLY A 188 -12.86 1.68 7.92
N ARG A 189 -14.18 1.91 7.95
CA ARG A 189 -15.00 2.06 6.73
C ARG A 189 -14.56 3.23 5.86
N ARG A 190 -14.19 4.37 6.45
CA ARG A 190 -13.68 5.54 5.70
C ARG A 190 -12.43 5.21 4.90
N VAL A 191 -11.56 4.34 5.41
CA VAL A 191 -10.31 3.92 4.74
C VAL A 191 -10.47 2.67 3.85
N GLY A 192 -11.71 2.27 3.57
CA GLY A 192 -12.05 1.17 2.67
C GLY A 192 -11.88 -0.22 3.29
N ILE A 193 -11.97 -0.33 4.62
CA ILE A 193 -12.12 -1.62 5.30
C ILE A 193 -13.61 -1.87 5.53
N HIS A 194 -14.08 -3.01 5.07
CA HIS A 194 -15.43 -3.45 5.35
C HIS A 194 -15.30 -4.68 6.24
N PRO A 195 -15.86 -4.65 7.46
CA PRO A 195 -16.00 -5.86 8.24
C PRO A 195 -16.68 -6.91 7.40
N VAL A 196 -16.11 -8.10 7.33
CA VAL A 196 -16.85 -9.25 6.84
C VAL A 196 -18.01 -9.42 7.83
N GLN A 197 -19.23 -9.18 7.38
CA GLN A 197 -20.41 -9.49 8.18
C GLN A 197 -20.37 -11.00 8.47
N PRO A 198 -20.63 -11.40 9.73
CA PRO A 198 -20.76 -12.82 10.07
C PRO A 198 -21.87 -13.50 9.26
#